data_AF-A0A922AIZ3-F1
#
_entry.id   AF-A0A922AIZ3-F1
#
_cell.length_a   1.000
_cell.length_b   1.000
_cell.length_c   1.000
_cell.angle_alpha   90.00
_cell.angle_beta   90.00
_cell.angle_gamma   90.00
#
_symmetry.space_group_name_H-M   'P 1'
#
loop_
_entity.id
_entity.type
_entity.pdbx_description
1 polymer ?
#
loop_
_entity_poly.entity_id
_entity_poly.type
_entity_poly.pdbx_seq_one_letter_code
_entity_poly.pdbx_strand_id
1 'polypeptide(L)'
;MDNLHNAFSVLELDAEDDQLQPASASAASGLDVSASTATVTADKSEEKIIGLDDKLVVENGKQCLSNPVTPSVEYKFPLVWIDLEMTGLNVEVDRILEIACIITDGKLTKTLEGPDLVIHQSKENLDRMGEWCQNHHAASGLTKKVLHSTTSEKEAEKQVMEFVKRNVGTYTPLLAGNSIYVDFLFLKKYMPDLAALFSHVLVDVSSVKALCIRWYPRDPTGEGHLTDES
;
A
#
# COMPACT_ATOMS: atom_id res chain seq x y z
N MET A 1 -15.79 36.49 -21.92
CA MET A 1 -14.98 35.33 -21.51
C MET A 1 -15.35 35.03 -20.07
N ASP A 2 -16.63 34.71 -19.82
CA ASP A 2 -17.21 34.90 -18.46
C ASP A 2 -17.73 33.59 -17.85
N ASN A 3 -17.31 32.44 -18.37
CA ASN A 3 -17.84 31.13 -17.97
C ASN A 3 -16.81 30.19 -17.32
N LEU A 4 -15.63 30.69 -16.92
CA LEU A 4 -14.65 29.92 -16.14
C LEU A 4 -14.69 30.21 -14.63
N HIS A 5 -15.42 31.24 -14.21
CA HIS A 5 -15.35 31.74 -12.83
C HIS A 5 -15.99 30.81 -11.79
N ASN A 6 -16.63 29.71 -12.22
CA ASN A 6 -17.34 28.74 -11.38
C ASN A 6 -16.85 27.28 -11.54
N ALA A 7 -15.80 27.03 -12.34
CA ALA A 7 -15.37 25.64 -12.62
C ALA A 7 -14.51 25.02 -11.49
N PHE A 8 -14.01 25.83 -10.57
CA PHE A 8 -13.15 25.38 -9.46
C PHE A 8 -13.82 25.46 -8.07
N SER A 9 -15.05 26.00 -7.99
CA SER A 9 -15.81 26.06 -6.74
C SER A 9 -16.20 24.68 -6.20
N VAL A 10 -16.05 23.61 -6.99
CA VAL A 10 -16.28 22.21 -6.61
C VAL A 10 -15.11 21.62 -5.80
N LEU A 11 -13.98 22.32 -5.73
CA LEU A 11 -12.84 21.93 -4.89
C LEU A 11 -13.01 22.45 -3.44
N GLU A 12 -14.23 22.42 -2.90
CA GLU A 12 -14.47 22.55 -1.46
C GLU A 12 -13.71 21.40 -0.78
N LEU A 13 -12.46 21.71 -0.41
CA LEU A 13 -11.60 20.88 0.42
C LEU A 13 -12.14 20.96 1.85
N ASP A 14 -13.27 20.30 2.07
CA ASP A 14 -13.78 20.04 3.41
C ASP A 14 -12.88 18.97 4.03
N ALA A 15 -11.79 19.43 4.67
CA ALA A 15 -11.02 18.62 5.59
C ALA A 15 -11.82 18.44 6.89
N GLU A 16 -12.95 17.72 6.82
CA GLU A 16 -13.69 17.31 8.01
C GLU A 16 -13.10 16.01 8.58
N ASP A 17 -12.89 16.02 9.90
CA ASP A 17 -12.24 15.00 10.72
C ASP A 17 -13.21 13.84 10.96
N ASP A 18 -13.16 12.79 10.13
CA ASP A 18 -14.09 11.66 10.23
C ASP A 18 -13.61 10.62 11.27
N GLN A 19 -14.23 10.70 12.45
CA GLN A 19 -14.22 9.65 13.47
C GLN A 19 -14.95 8.40 12.92
N LEU A 20 -14.19 7.45 12.37
CA LEU A 20 -14.72 6.15 11.95
C LEU A 20 -15.12 5.29 13.18
N GLN A 21 -16.42 5.06 13.36
CA GLN A 21 -16.94 3.98 14.18
C GLN A 21 -16.91 2.64 13.40
N PRO A 22 -16.51 1.51 14.03
CA PRO A 22 -16.51 0.21 13.36
C PRO A 22 -17.93 -0.35 13.24
N ALA A 23 -18.30 -0.77 12.04
CA ALA A 23 -19.56 -1.46 11.77
C ALA A 23 -19.63 -2.81 12.50
N SER A 24 -20.67 -2.98 13.31
CA SER A 24 -21.04 -4.25 13.93
C SER A 24 -21.77 -5.15 12.95
N ALA A 25 -21.38 -6.43 12.93
CA ALA A 25 -22.12 -7.49 12.25
C ALA A 25 -23.45 -7.74 12.99
N SER A 26 -24.55 -7.85 12.24
CA SER A 26 -25.80 -8.44 12.74
C SER A 26 -26.31 -9.51 11.76
N ALA A 27 -26.68 -10.64 12.34
CA ALA A 27 -27.25 -11.80 11.70
C ALA A 27 -28.75 -11.92 12.03
N ALA A 28 -29.43 -12.78 11.24
CA ALA A 28 -30.80 -13.31 11.34
C ALA A 28 -31.91 -12.39 10.75
N SER A 29 -32.94 -12.88 10.03
CA SER A 29 -33.70 -14.13 10.20
C SER A 29 -34.70 -14.39 9.05
N GLY A 30 -35.13 -15.66 8.93
CA GLY A 30 -36.43 -16.13 8.40
C GLY A 30 -36.51 -16.38 6.89
N LEU A 31 -37.25 -17.34 6.34
CA LEU A 31 -38.08 -18.46 6.81
C LEU A 31 -38.54 -19.15 5.50
N ASP A 32 -38.50 -20.48 5.33
CA ASP A 32 -39.68 -21.19 4.78
C ASP A 32 -39.58 -22.72 4.80
N VAL A 33 -40.77 -23.29 4.89
CA VAL A 33 -41.13 -24.65 5.30
C VAL A 33 -41.47 -25.50 4.08
N SER A 34 -41.07 -26.77 4.03
CA SER A 34 -41.92 -27.82 3.43
C SER A 34 -41.56 -29.22 3.93
N ALA A 35 -42.61 -29.99 4.18
CA ALA A 35 -42.64 -31.29 4.82
C ALA A 35 -42.29 -32.45 3.87
N SER A 36 -41.78 -33.56 4.42
CA SER A 36 -42.25 -34.89 4.00
C SER A 36 -41.93 -35.97 5.04
N THR A 37 -42.93 -36.83 5.18
CA THR A 37 -43.18 -37.97 6.07
C THR A 37 -42.20 -39.13 5.89
N ALA A 38 -41.77 -39.79 6.98
CA ALA A 38 -41.67 -41.26 7.05
C ALA A 38 -41.43 -41.76 8.48
N THR A 39 -42.25 -42.74 8.83
CA THR A 39 -42.36 -43.56 10.04
C THR A 39 -41.17 -44.52 10.22
N VAL A 40 -40.97 -45.04 11.45
CA VAL A 40 -40.74 -46.47 11.82
C VAL A 40 -39.70 -46.70 12.94
N THR A 41 -40.24 -47.25 14.03
CA THR A 41 -39.71 -48.16 15.08
C THR A 41 -38.63 -47.76 16.08
N ALA A 42 -39.01 -47.96 17.35
CA ALA A 42 -38.17 -48.23 18.49
C ALA A 42 -37.53 -49.62 18.43
N ASP A 43 -36.31 -49.78 18.97
CA ASP A 43 -35.98 -50.96 19.76
C ASP A 43 -34.92 -50.65 20.84
N LYS A 44 -35.07 -51.31 21.98
CA LYS A 44 -34.23 -51.24 23.17
C LYS A 44 -33.27 -52.44 23.19
N SER A 45 -32.03 -52.24 23.64
CA SER A 45 -31.33 -53.25 24.45
C SER A 45 -30.08 -52.70 25.14
N GLU A 46 -30.13 -52.75 26.47
CA GLU A 46 -29.08 -52.87 27.51
C GLU A 46 -28.01 -53.94 27.12
N GLU A 47 -26.82 -54.14 27.69
CA GLU A 47 -25.99 -53.66 28.81
C GLU A 47 -24.64 -54.41 28.65
N LYS A 48 -23.48 -53.85 29.03
CA LYS A 48 -22.41 -54.62 29.71
C LYS A 48 -21.35 -53.72 30.36
N ILE A 49 -21.26 -53.82 31.68
CA ILE A 49 -20.28 -53.21 32.57
C ILE A 49 -19.09 -54.16 32.81
N ILE A 50 -17.86 -53.64 32.75
CA ILE A 50 -16.63 -54.04 33.47
C ILE A 50 -15.55 -53.00 33.08
N GLY A 51 -14.81 -52.25 33.91
CA GLY A 51 -14.64 -52.07 35.34
C GLY A 51 -13.26 -51.41 35.58
N LEU A 52 -13.17 -50.43 36.50
CA LEU A 52 -11.97 -50.00 37.29
C LEU A 52 -10.79 -49.39 36.50
N ASP A 53 -10.08 -48.31 36.83
CA ASP A 53 -9.96 -47.24 37.85
C ASP A 53 -9.19 -46.11 37.08
N ASP A 54 -9.24 -44.80 37.32
CA ASP A 54 -8.80 -44.11 38.53
C ASP A 54 -9.12 -42.59 38.41
N LYS A 55 -9.69 -42.06 39.49
CA LYS A 55 -9.77 -40.69 40.03
C LYS A 55 -9.81 -39.41 39.15
N LEU A 56 -10.93 -38.72 39.34
CA LEU A 56 -11.15 -37.26 39.32
C LEU A 56 -10.27 -36.47 40.32
N VAL A 57 -9.76 -35.31 39.89
CA VAL A 57 -9.66 -34.10 40.72
C VAL A 57 -10.14 -32.89 39.91
N VAL A 58 -11.13 -32.20 40.45
CA VAL A 58 -11.69 -30.92 40.00
C VAL A 58 -11.17 -29.85 40.97
N GLU A 59 -10.69 -28.70 40.47
CA GLU A 59 -11.11 -27.36 40.95
C GLU A 59 -10.49 -26.18 40.15
N ASN A 60 -11.38 -25.43 39.49
CA ASN A 60 -11.53 -23.98 39.42
C ASN A 60 -10.32 -23.01 39.28
N GLY A 61 -10.18 -22.47 38.06
CA GLY A 61 -10.28 -21.03 37.76
C GLY A 61 -9.15 -20.05 38.16
N LYS A 62 -8.39 -19.54 37.17
CA LYS A 62 -7.99 -18.11 37.00
C LYS A 62 -7.04 -17.92 35.79
N GLN A 63 -7.53 -17.13 34.82
CA GLN A 63 -6.88 -16.28 33.80
C GLN A 63 -5.40 -16.42 33.35
N CYS A 64 -5.30 -16.27 32.03
CA CYS A 64 -4.34 -15.48 31.24
C CYS A 64 -2.87 -15.90 31.15
N LEU A 65 -2.46 -16.21 29.91
CA LEU A 65 -1.12 -15.90 29.41
C LEU A 65 -1.24 -15.08 28.13
N SER A 66 -0.70 -13.88 28.24
CA SER A 66 -0.60 -12.79 27.29
C SER A 66 0.09 -13.17 25.98
N ASN A 67 -0.56 -12.90 24.85
CA ASN A 67 0.20 -12.63 23.62
C ASN A 67 0.88 -11.25 23.78
N PRO A 68 2.15 -11.10 23.39
CA PRO A 68 2.84 -9.83 23.47
C PRO A 68 2.16 -8.86 22.52
N VAL A 69 1.54 -7.81 23.08
CA VAL A 69 1.14 -6.61 22.33
C VAL A 69 2.43 -6.00 21.84
N THR A 70 2.78 -6.28 20.58
CA THR A 70 3.71 -5.44 19.84
C THR A 70 3.06 -4.06 19.83
N PRO A 71 3.75 -2.97 20.20
CA PRO A 71 3.19 -1.64 20.01
C PRO A 71 3.11 -1.44 18.50
N SER A 72 1.97 -1.78 17.91
CA SER A 72 1.68 -1.52 16.52
C SER A 72 1.76 -0.01 16.36
N VAL A 73 2.86 0.47 15.81
CA VAL A 73 3.01 1.88 15.45
C VAL A 73 1.98 2.11 14.35
N GLU A 74 0.82 2.62 14.74
CA GLU A 74 -0.25 2.92 13.80
C GLU A 74 0.19 4.11 12.95
N TYR A 75 0.25 3.89 11.63
CA TYR A 75 0.48 4.93 10.64
C TYR A 75 -0.87 5.51 10.24
N LYS A 76 -1.31 6.57 10.93
CA LYS A 76 -2.55 7.27 10.60
C LYS A 76 -2.40 7.99 9.26
N PHE A 77 -3.40 7.83 8.38
CA PHE A 77 -3.40 8.37 7.02
C PHE A 77 -2.08 8.07 6.28
N PRO A 78 -1.71 6.79 6.12
CA PRO A 78 -0.40 6.41 5.64
C PRO A 78 -0.18 6.83 4.18
N LEU A 79 1.02 7.32 3.92
CA LEU A 79 1.52 7.56 2.57
C LEU A 79 2.55 6.48 2.23
N VAL A 80 2.37 5.84 1.09
CA VAL A 80 3.32 4.87 0.56
C VAL A 80 4.08 5.55 -0.56
N TRP A 81 5.35 5.82 -0.28
CA TRP A 81 6.28 6.45 -1.20
C TRP A 81 6.92 5.38 -2.05
N ILE A 82 6.79 5.48 -3.37
CA ILE A 82 7.46 4.59 -4.31
C ILE A 82 8.26 5.43 -5.29
N ASP A 83 9.43 4.93 -5.64
CA ASP A 83 10.28 5.46 -6.70
C ASP A 83 10.70 4.29 -7.60
N LEU A 84 10.53 4.45 -8.91
CA LEU A 84 10.96 3.46 -9.89
C LEU A 84 12.10 4.02 -10.74
N GLU A 85 13.03 3.15 -11.09
CA GLU A 85 13.93 3.38 -12.22
C GLU A 85 13.48 2.52 -13.39
N MET A 86 13.45 3.09 -14.59
CA MET A 86 12.94 2.43 -15.80
C MET A 86 13.93 2.56 -16.97
N THR A 87 13.74 1.73 -17.99
CA THR A 87 14.48 1.83 -19.26
C THR A 87 14.14 3.08 -20.07
N GLY A 88 13.01 3.73 -19.76
CA GLY A 88 12.47 4.90 -20.42
C GLY A 88 11.08 5.24 -19.89
N LEU A 89 10.37 6.14 -20.58
CA LEU A 89 9.07 6.67 -20.13
C LEU A 89 7.86 6.09 -20.87
N ASN A 90 8.07 5.23 -21.87
CA ASN A 90 6.99 4.62 -22.63
C ASN A 90 6.61 3.27 -22.03
N VAL A 91 5.55 3.27 -21.22
CA VAL A 91 5.04 2.08 -20.52
C VAL A 91 4.77 0.88 -21.44
N GLU A 92 4.50 1.09 -22.73
CA GLU A 92 4.23 0.00 -23.67
C GLU A 92 5.46 -0.82 -24.06
N VAL A 93 6.66 -0.25 -23.94
CA VAL A 93 7.91 -0.88 -24.40
C VAL A 93 8.99 -0.92 -23.33
N ASP A 94 8.96 0.04 -22.40
CA ASP A 94 9.94 0.19 -21.34
C ASP A 94 9.61 -0.69 -20.14
N ARG A 95 10.65 -1.02 -19.36
CA ARG A 95 10.58 -1.96 -18.23
C ARG A 95 11.13 -1.35 -16.94
N ILE A 96 10.69 -1.90 -15.81
CA ILE A 96 11.14 -1.50 -14.48
C ILE A 96 12.50 -2.14 -14.20
N LEU A 97 13.44 -1.34 -13.70
CA LEU A 97 14.82 -1.71 -13.37
C LEU A 97 15.06 -1.74 -11.86
N GLU A 98 14.43 -0.84 -11.12
CA GLU A 98 14.55 -0.74 -9.65
C GLU A 98 13.20 -0.28 -9.08
N ILE A 99 12.91 -0.71 -7.86
CA ILE A 99 11.80 -0.21 -7.07
C ILE A 99 12.26 0.00 -5.63
N ALA A 100 12.04 1.20 -5.12
CA ALA A 100 12.22 1.54 -3.71
C ALA A 100 10.87 1.89 -3.08
N CYS A 101 10.68 1.52 -1.81
CA CYS A 101 9.45 1.83 -1.07
C CYS A 101 9.74 2.35 0.34
N ILE A 102 9.01 3.38 0.76
CA ILE A 102 9.02 3.94 2.12
C ILE A 102 7.56 4.17 2.55
N ILE A 103 7.26 4.02 3.84
CA ILE A 103 5.96 4.37 4.41
C ILE A 103 6.13 5.51 5.39
N THR A 104 5.26 6.51 5.32
CA THR A 104 5.16 7.56 6.34
C THR A 104 3.75 7.63 6.92
N ASP A 105 3.60 8.29 8.07
CA ASP A 105 2.28 8.76 8.49
C ASP A 105 1.90 10.02 7.69
N GLY A 106 0.63 10.42 7.75
CA GLY A 106 0.12 11.55 6.96
C GLY A 106 0.73 12.90 7.33
N LYS A 107 1.46 12.98 8.45
CA LYS A 107 2.19 14.18 8.91
C LYS A 107 3.69 14.11 8.60
N LEU A 108 4.16 13.07 7.91
CA LEU A 108 5.57 12.86 7.57
C LEU A 108 6.50 12.86 8.78
N THR A 109 5.97 12.55 9.97
CA THR A 109 6.71 12.57 11.24
C THR A 109 7.34 11.22 11.53
N LYS A 110 6.69 10.14 11.10
CA LYS A 110 7.21 8.77 11.19
C LYS A 110 7.54 8.26 9.81
N THR A 111 8.63 7.49 9.72
CA THR A 111 9.12 6.90 8.47
C THR A 111 9.52 5.46 8.73
N LEU A 112 9.19 4.59 7.77
CA LEU A 112 9.62 3.21 7.73
C LEU A 112 10.21 2.91 6.36
N GLU A 113 11.49 2.57 6.34
CA GLU A 113 12.18 2.11 5.15
C GLU A 113 11.70 0.71 4.76
N GLY A 114 11.37 0.55 3.48
CA GLY A 114 10.94 -0.70 2.89
C GLY A 114 11.99 -1.30 1.96
N PRO A 115 11.57 -2.24 1.09
CA PRO A 115 12.46 -2.84 0.11
C PRO A 115 13.05 -1.82 -0.87
N ASP A 116 14.32 -1.99 -1.18
CA ASP A 116 15.05 -1.36 -2.29
C ASP A 116 15.59 -2.50 -3.16
N LEU A 117 14.93 -2.72 -4.31
CA LEU A 117 15.06 -3.94 -5.10
C LEU A 117 15.44 -3.63 -6.54
N VAL A 118 16.61 -4.11 -6.95
CA VAL A 118 16.99 -4.15 -8.36
C VAL A 118 16.34 -5.34 -9.05
N ILE A 119 15.66 -5.07 -10.15
CA ILE A 119 14.89 -6.05 -10.92
C ILE A 119 15.70 -6.48 -12.14
N HIS A 120 15.74 -7.79 -12.39
CA HIS A 120 16.40 -8.34 -13.55
C HIS A 120 15.71 -7.93 -14.84
N GLN A 121 16.50 -7.46 -15.82
CA GLN A 121 16.08 -7.27 -17.20
C GLN A 121 17.12 -7.84 -18.16
N SER A 122 16.64 -8.29 -19.31
CA SER A 122 17.51 -8.81 -20.36
C SER A 122 18.43 -7.72 -20.89
N LYS A 123 19.60 -8.12 -21.41
CA LYS A 123 20.51 -7.19 -22.08
C LYS A 123 19.85 -6.47 -23.26
N GLU A 124 18.97 -7.16 -23.99
CA GLU A 124 18.23 -6.57 -25.11
C GLU A 124 17.35 -5.39 -24.66
N ASN A 125 16.67 -5.50 -23.51
CA ASN A 125 15.87 -4.39 -22.98
C ASN A 125 16.76 -3.18 -22.61
N LEU A 126 17.93 -3.43 -22.05
CA LEU A 126 18.89 -2.39 -21.68
C LEU A 126 19.50 -1.71 -22.91
N ASP A 127 19.83 -2.49 -23.94
CA ASP A 127 20.42 -1.97 -25.18
C ASP A 127 19.42 -1.11 -25.98
N ARG A 128 18.11 -1.25 -25.71
CA ARG A 128 17.03 -0.45 -26.33
C ARG A 128 16.75 0.88 -25.64
N MET A 129 17.39 1.14 -24.49
CA MET A 129 17.24 2.40 -23.77
C MET A 129 17.68 3.60 -24.63
N GLY A 130 17.07 4.76 -24.43
CA GLY A 130 17.57 6.01 -25.00
C GLY A 130 18.95 6.37 -24.45
N GLU A 131 19.72 7.18 -25.20
CA GLU A 131 21.11 7.57 -24.84
C GLU A 131 21.21 8.14 -23.43
N TRP A 132 20.27 9.00 -23.02
CA TRP A 132 20.24 9.56 -21.68
C TRP A 132 20.11 8.49 -20.59
N CYS A 133 19.18 7.53 -20.76
CA CYS A 133 18.96 6.44 -19.79
C CYS A 133 20.17 5.52 -19.71
N GLN A 134 20.79 5.18 -20.86
CA GLN A 134 22.01 4.37 -20.89
C GLN A 134 23.14 5.02 -20.08
N ASN A 135 23.39 6.31 -20.32
CA ASN A 135 24.44 7.05 -19.61
C ASN A 135 24.12 7.20 -18.12
N HIS A 136 22.88 7.54 -17.78
CA HIS A 136 22.43 7.74 -16.41
C HIS A 136 22.58 6.45 -15.58
N HIS A 137 22.02 5.34 -16.07
CA HIS A 137 22.04 4.05 -15.38
C HIS A 137 23.42 3.39 -15.38
N ALA A 138 24.26 3.68 -16.39
CA ALA A 138 25.66 3.27 -16.37
C ALA A 138 26.46 4.02 -15.30
N ALA A 139 26.24 5.33 -15.16
CA ALA A 139 26.93 6.17 -14.17
C ALA A 139 26.55 5.82 -12.73
N SER A 140 25.27 5.50 -12.48
CA SER A 140 24.81 5.00 -11.16
C SER A 140 25.25 3.56 -10.87
N GLY A 141 25.68 2.82 -11.90
CA GLY A 141 26.00 1.40 -11.83
C GLY A 141 24.78 0.48 -11.87
N LEU A 142 23.57 1.03 -12.00
CA LEU A 142 22.32 0.28 -12.05
C LEU A 142 22.30 -0.73 -13.20
N THR A 143 22.80 -0.36 -14.39
CA THR A 143 22.85 -1.27 -15.56
C THR A 143 23.56 -2.59 -15.23
N LYS A 144 24.66 -2.52 -14.46
CA LYS A 144 25.39 -3.73 -14.05
C LYS A 144 24.60 -4.50 -12.99
N LYS A 145 24.01 -3.83 -12.01
CA LYS A 145 23.20 -4.49 -10.98
C LYS A 145 22.01 -5.24 -11.59
N VAL A 146 21.31 -4.63 -12.55
CA VAL A 146 20.17 -5.22 -13.26
C VAL A 146 20.55 -6.51 -13.97
N LEU A 147 21.68 -6.52 -14.70
CA LEU A 147 22.16 -7.73 -15.39
C LEU A 147 22.52 -8.88 -14.44
N HIS A 148 22.98 -8.57 -13.23
CA HIS A 148 23.33 -9.57 -12.21
C HIS A 148 22.18 -9.91 -11.25
N SER A 149 21.11 -9.11 -11.25
CA SER A 149 19.94 -9.36 -10.42
C SER A 149 19.27 -10.67 -10.82
N THR A 150 18.74 -11.37 -9.83
CA THR A 150 17.92 -12.58 -10.00
C THR A 150 16.45 -12.33 -9.64
N THR A 151 16.13 -11.12 -9.17
CA THR A 151 14.78 -10.74 -8.76
C THR A 151 13.93 -10.44 -9.99
N SER A 152 12.82 -11.17 -10.14
CA SER A 152 11.83 -10.88 -11.19
C SER A 152 10.87 -9.75 -10.77
N GLU A 153 10.22 -9.10 -11.73
CA GLU A 153 9.18 -8.07 -11.46
C GLU A 153 8.11 -8.60 -10.50
N LYS A 154 7.64 -9.84 -10.69
CA LYS A 154 6.63 -10.48 -9.82
C LYS A 154 7.11 -10.72 -8.39
N GLU A 155 8.39 -11.06 -8.24
CA GLU A 155 8.98 -11.26 -6.91
C GLU A 155 9.15 -9.92 -6.19
N ALA A 156 9.61 -8.88 -6.90
CA ALA A 156 9.68 -7.53 -6.36
C ALA A 156 8.30 -6.98 -5.97
N GLU A 157 7.30 -7.14 -6.85
CA GLU A 157 5.90 -6.78 -6.58
C GLU A 157 5.42 -7.41 -5.28
N LYS A 158 5.62 -8.72 -5.12
CA LYS A 158 5.19 -9.46 -3.94
C LYS A 158 5.85 -8.92 -2.67
N GLN A 159 7.17 -8.70 -2.68
CA GLN A 159 7.90 -8.21 -1.52
C GLN A 159 7.43 -6.82 -1.09
N VAL A 160 7.25 -5.90 -2.04
CA VAL A 160 6.75 -4.55 -1.74
C VAL A 160 5.30 -4.60 -1.28
N MET A 161 4.45 -5.40 -1.93
CA MET A 161 3.06 -5.58 -1.53
C MET A 161 2.94 -6.15 -0.10
N GLU A 162 3.74 -7.14 0.26
CA GLU A 162 3.76 -7.71 1.62
C GLU A 162 4.23 -6.69 2.65
N PHE A 163 5.26 -5.89 2.32
CA PHE A 163 5.72 -4.79 3.16
C PHE A 163 4.61 -3.76 3.39
N VAL A 164 3.91 -3.33 2.34
CA VAL A 164 2.80 -2.36 2.45
C VAL A 164 1.67 -2.94 3.31
N LYS A 165 1.19 -4.16 3.00
CA LYS A 165 0.09 -4.81 3.73
C LYS A 165 0.38 -5.01 5.22
N ARG A 166 1.64 -5.31 5.57
CA ARG A 166 2.03 -5.52 6.97
C ARG A 166 2.00 -4.24 7.79
N ASN A 167 2.22 -3.08 7.17
CA ASN A 167 2.52 -1.84 7.89
C ASN A 167 1.41 -0.76 7.80
N VAL A 168 0.57 -0.79 6.77
CA VAL A 168 -0.47 0.22 6.52
C VAL A 168 -1.73 0.05 7.40
N GLY A 169 -1.84 -1.06 8.12
CA GLY A 169 -2.94 -1.28 9.08
C GLY A 169 -4.31 -1.30 8.41
N THR A 170 -5.28 -0.59 8.99
CA THR A 170 -6.68 -0.54 8.51
C THR A 170 -6.97 0.60 7.54
N TYR A 171 -6.04 1.54 7.37
CA TYR A 171 -6.24 2.69 6.49
C TYR A 171 -6.02 2.31 5.03
N THR A 172 -6.77 2.92 4.12
CA THR A 172 -6.44 2.87 2.70
C THR A 172 -5.24 3.80 2.44
N PRO A 173 -4.09 3.29 1.98
CA PRO A 173 -2.92 4.12 1.74
C PRO A 173 -3.08 4.94 0.46
N LEU A 174 -2.46 6.13 0.43
CA LEU A 174 -2.26 6.86 -0.81
C LEU A 174 -0.84 6.65 -1.33
N LEU A 175 -0.72 6.50 -2.65
CA LEU A 175 0.56 6.45 -3.34
C LEU A 175 1.14 7.87 -3.43
N ALA A 176 2.38 8.03 -3.00
CA ALA A 176 3.09 9.30 -2.93
C ALA A 176 4.42 9.24 -3.67
N GLY A 177 4.86 10.38 -4.20
CA GLY A 177 6.16 10.49 -4.85
C GLY A 177 6.25 11.74 -5.73
N ASN A 178 7.37 11.88 -6.44
CA ASN A 178 7.62 12.99 -7.33
C ASN A 178 7.34 12.59 -8.77
N SER A 179 6.35 13.23 -9.42
CA SER A 179 5.87 12.81 -10.74
C SER A 179 5.36 11.36 -10.74
N ILE A 180 4.86 10.94 -9.58
CA ILE A 180 4.46 9.56 -9.24
C ILE A 180 3.41 8.97 -10.17
N TYR A 181 2.68 9.83 -10.90
CA TYR A 181 1.77 9.38 -11.94
C TYR A 181 2.45 8.48 -12.98
N VAL A 182 3.70 8.79 -13.36
CA VAL A 182 4.45 7.97 -14.34
C VAL A 182 4.77 6.60 -13.76
N ASP A 183 5.29 6.54 -12.53
CA ASP A 183 5.55 5.27 -11.83
C ASP A 183 4.26 4.44 -11.71
N PHE A 184 3.15 5.09 -11.37
CA PHE A 184 1.87 4.41 -11.22
C PHE A 184 1.37 3.78 -12.52
N LEU A 185 1.69 4.36 -13.69
CA LEU A 185 1.39 3.72 -14.98
C LEU A 185 2.19 2.41 -15.15
N PHE A 186 3.46 2.41 -14.78
CA PHE A 186 4.30 1.20 -14.80
C PHE A 186 3.81 0.16 -13.80
N LEU A 187 3.45 0.57 -12.57
CA LEU A 187 2.86 -0.32 -11.59
C LEU A 187 1.59 -0.97 -12.14
N LYS A 188 0.66 -0.20 -12.73
CA LYS A 188 -0.58 -0.77 -13.30
C LYS A 188 -0.34 -1.82 -14.38
N LYS A 189 0.75 -1.72 -15.15
CA LYS A 189 1.07 -2.65 -16.24
C LYS A 189 1.86 -3.86 -15.78
N TYR A 190 2.89 -3.65 -14.95
CA TYR A 190 3.89 -4.66 -14.61
C TYR A 190 3.77 -5.19 -13.18
N MET A 191 3.12 -4.44 -12.29
CA MET A 191 2.87 -4.82 -10.88
C MET A 191 1.41 -4.52 -10.47
N PRO A 192 0.41 -5.11 -11.16
CA PRO A 192 -0.99 -4.75 -11.00
C PRO A 192 -1.57 -5.06 -9.60
N ASP A 193 -1.08 -6.09 -8.92
CA ASP A 193 -1.55 -6.46 -7.58
C ASP A 193 -1.08 -5.45 -6.53
N LEU A 194 0.14 -4.92 -6.70
CA LEU A 194 0.64 -3.79 -5.89
C LEU A 194 -0.14 -2.51 -6.22
N ALA A 195 -0.34 -2.21 -7.51
CA ALA A 195 -1.09 -1.03 -7.94
C ALA A 195 -2.53 -1.00 -7.38
N ALA A 196 -3.16 -2.17 -7.24
CA ALA A 196 -4.51 -2.33 -6.72
C ALA A 196 -4.65 -1.96 -5.23
N LEU A 197 -3.55 -1.80 -4.48
CA LEU A 197 -3.59 -1.30 -3.11
C LEU A 197 -3.93 0.19 -3.02
N PHE A 198 -3.72 0.93 -4.10
CA PHE A 198 -3.81 2.39 -4.10
C PHE A 198 -5.07 2.89 -4.79
N SER A 199 -5.58 4.02 -4.29
CA SER A 199 -6.62 4.78 -4.96
C SER A 199 -6.11 5.39 -6.28
N HIS A 200 -7.03 5.89 -7.10
CA HIS A 200 -6.70 6.74 -8.24
C HIS A 200 -6.22 8.14 -7.81
N VAL A 201 -6.46 8.53 -6.56
CA VAL A 201 -5.96 9.77 -5.96
C VAL A 201 -4.51 9.57 -5.54
N LEU A 202 -3.64 10.47 -6.00
CA LEU A 202 -2.20 10.43 -5.78
C LEU A 202 -1.73 11.64 -4.99
N VAL A 203 -0.70 11.46 -4.17
CA VAL A 203 0.05 12.56 -3.54
C VAL A 203 1.29 12.84 -4.37
N ASP A 204 1.13 13.66 -5.41
CA ASP A 204 2.22 14.02 -6.31
C ASP A 204 2.89 15.34 -5.91
N VAL A 205 4.09 15.25 -5.33
CA VAL A 205 4.81 16.45 -4.85
C VAL A 205 5.29 17.34 -6.00
N SER A 206 5.34 16.84 -7.24
CA SER A 206 5.66 17.65 -8.42
C SER A 206 4.57 18.68 -8.69
N SER A 207 3.31 18.36 -8.38
CA SER A 207 2.18 19.28 -8.50
C SER A 207 2.34 20.45 -7.53
N VAL A 208 2.67 20.16 -6.26
CA VAL A 208 2.95 21.18 -5.24
C VAL A 208 4.14 22.04 -5.67
N LYS A 209 5.25 21.43 -6.11
CA LYS A 209 6.43 22.15 -6.62
C LYS A 209 6.08 23.07 -7.78
N ALA A 210 5.26 22.61 -8.74
CA ALA A 210 4.84 23.40 -9.89
C ALA A 210 3.99 24.62 -9.48
N LEU A 211 3.12 24.48 -8.48
CA LEU A 211 2.35 25.59 -7.92
C LEU A 211 3.25 26.56 -7.14
N CYS A 212 4.14 26.06 -6.28
CA CYS A 212 5.09 26.89 -5.53
C CYS A 212 5.95 27.77 -6.43
N ILE A 213 6.48 27.23 -7.54
CA ILE A 213 7.30 28.02 -8.48
C ILE A 213 6.51 29.20 -9.09
N ARG A 214 5.19 29.06 -9.27
CA ARG A 214 4.32 30.05 -9.90
C ARG A 214 3.76 31.07 -8.91
N TRP A 215 3.36 30.59 -7.73
CA TRP A 215 2.72 31.41 -6.71
C TRP A 215 3.73 32.08 -5.77
N TYR A 216 4.88 31.44 -5.58
CA TYR A 216 5.98 31.92 -4.75
C TYR A 216 7.30 31.85 -5.52
N PRO A 217 7.44 32.60 -6.63
CA PRO A 217 8.68 32.64 -7.38
C PRO A 217 9.81 33.17 -6.49
N ARG A 218 10.96 32.48 -6.48
CA ARG A 218 12.16 33.02 -5.84
C ARG A 218 12.86 33.93 -6.83
N ASP A 219 13.29 35.10 -6.36
CA ASP A 219 14.10 35.99 -7.18
C ASP A 219 15.42 35.30 -7.57
N PRO A 220 15.82 35.33 -8.85
CA PRO A 220 17.01 34.65 -9.34
C PRO A 220 18.32 35.22 -8.76
N THR A 221 18.27 36.34 -8.04
CA THR A 221 19.43 37.02 -7.46
C THR A 221 19.78 36.56 -6.04
N GLY A 222 18.92 35.79 -5.36
CA GLY A 222 19.22 35.30 -4.00
C GLY A 222 19.40 36.39 -2.94
N GLU A 223 19.07 37.65 -3.24
CA GLU A 223 18.98 38.71 -2.24
C GLU A 223 17.59 38.63 -1.61
N GLY A 224 17.50 37.86 -0.52
CA GLY A 224 16.32 37.90 0.33
C GLY A 224 16.08 39.33 0.79
N HIS A 225 14.99 39.94 0.34
CA HIS A 225 14.40 41.09 1.00
C HIS A 225 13.86 40.62 2.35
N LEU A 226 14.75 40.53 3.33
CA LEU A 226 14.40 40.76 4.72
C LEU A 226 14.12 42.26 4.83
N THR A 227 12.94 42.68 4.40
CA THR A 227 12.32 43.84 5.04
C THR A 227 11.61 43.32 6.26
N ASP A 228 12.38 43.28 7.34
CA ASP A 228 11.90 43.68 8.64
C ASP A 228 11.09 44.98 8.46
N GLU A 229 9.78 44.96 8.76
CA GLU A 229 9.11 46.04 9.49
C GLU A 229 7.61 45.73 9.73
N SER A 230 7.28 45.78 11.03
CA SER A 230 6.00 46.02 11.72
C SER A 230 4.87 44.98 11.69
#